data_AF-A0A976E608-F1
#
_entry.id   AF-A0A976E608-F1
#
_cell.length_a   1.000
_cell.length_b   1.000
_cell.length_c   1.000
_cell.angle_alpha   90.00
_cell.angle_beta   90.00
_cell.angle_gamma   90.00
#
_symmetry.space_group_name_H-M   'P 1'
#
loop_
_entity.id
_entity.type
_entity.pdbx_description
1 polymer ?
#
loop_
_entity_poly.entity_id
_entity_poly.type
_entity_poly.pdbx_seq_one_letter_code
_entity_poly.pdbx_strand_id
1 'polypeptide(L)' 'LRKRGFSKAESGKIIEKVLMEEGRPPESIFDFVQGITRLARDKTQQDARLDMEGRAKKLLDRVG' A
#
# COMPACT_ATOMS: atom_id res chain seq x y z
N LEU A 1 6.19 7.48 0.35
CA LEU A 1 4.73 7.47 0.11
C LEU A 1 3.99 8.79 0.40
N ARG A 2 4.47 9.68 1.31
CA ARG A 2 3.79 10.97 1.61
C ARG A 2 3.39 11.83 0.41
N LYS A 3 4.28 11.97 -0.58
CA LYS A 3 3.98 12.72 -1.83
C LYS A 3 3.05 11.98 -2.80
N ARG A 4 2.56 10.79 -2.44
CA ARG A 4 1.77 9.88 -3.29
C ARG A 4 0.39 9.60 -2.69
N GLY A 5 -0.12 10.51 -1.84
CA GLY A 5 -1.49 10.42 -1.29
C GLY A 5 -1.64 9.50 -0.07
N PHE A 6 -0.55 9.20 0.63
CA PHE A 6 -0.58 8.44 1.89
C PHE A 6 -0.08 9.31 3.04
N SER A 7 -0.78 9.30 4.16
CA SER A 7 -0.30 9.91 5.40
C SER A 7 0.93 9.16 5.95
N LYS A 8 1.62 9.76 6.95
CA LYS A 8 2.72 9.09 7.66
C LYS A 8 2.24 7.81 8.35
N ALA A 9 1.07 7.87 8.98
CA ALA A 9 0.48 6.73 9.67
C ALA A 9 0.11 5.60 8.71
N GLU A 10 -0.53 5.91 7.57
CA GLU A 10 -0.82 4.89 6.53
C GLU A 10 0.46 4.30 5.96
N SER A 11 1.48 5.12 5.71
CA SER A 11 2.78 4.64 5.22
C SER A 11 3.41 3.65 6.20
N GLY A 12 3.31 3.91 7.51
CA GLY A 12 3.79 3.01 8.56
C GLY A 12 3.08 1.65 8.52
N LYS A 13 1.75 1.65 8.43
CA LYS A 13 0.95 0.41 8.34
C LYS A 13 1.27 -0.42 7.11
N ILE A 14 1.55 0.23 5.97
CA ILE A 14 1.95 -0.47 4.74
C ILE A 14 3.31 -1.15 4.94
N ILE A 15 4.28 -0.45 5.52
CA ILE A 15 5.62 -1.00 5.80
C ILE A 15 5.52 -2.19 6.77
N GLU A 16 4.76 -2.04 7.85
CA GLU A 16 4.51 -3.09 8.83
C GLU A 16 3.85 -4.31 8.19
N LYS A 17 2.85 -4.11 7.32
CA LYS A 17 2.18 -5.21 6.61
C LYS A 17 3.13 -5.93 5.66
N VAL A 18 4.02 -5.23 4.97
CA VAL A 18 5.05 -5.89 4.13
C VAL A 18 6.04 -6.66 5.00
N LEU A 19 6.54 -6.05 6.08
CA LEU A 19 7.47 -6.69 7.00
C LEU A 19 6.90 -7.97 7.62
N MET A 20 5.63 -7.94 8.04
CA MET A 20 4.95 -9.08 8.64
C MET A 20 4.76 -10.24 7.64
N GLU A 21 4.45 -9.94 6.38
CA GLU A 21 4.11 -10.94 5.36
C GLU A 21 5.34 -11.47 4.61
N GLU A 22 6.37 -10.64 4.43
CA GLU A 22 7.57 -10.97 3.64
C GLU A 22 8.84 -11.15 4.48
N GLY A 23 8.81 -10.84 5.78
CA GLY A 23 9.95 -10.95 6.68
C GLY A 23 11.05 -9.91 6.47
N ARG A 24 10.84 -8.94 5.56
CA ARG A 24 11.76 -7.84 5.25
C ARG A 24 11.00 -6.54 5.00
N PRO A 25 11.63 -5.36 5.21
CA PRO A 25 11.02 -4.11 4.80
C PRO A 25 10.85 -4.04 3.27
N PRO A 26 9.90 -3.23 2.75
CA PRO A 26 9.74 -3.03 1.32
C PRO A 26 10.98 -2.36 0.70
N GLU A 27 11.47 -2.91 -0.41
CA GLU A 27 12.67 -2.45 -1.11
C GLU A 27 12.34 -1.90 -2.51
N SER A 28 11.17 -2.24 -3.06
CA SER A 28 10.72 -1.81 -4.37
C SER A 28 9.32 -1.17 -4.35
N ILE A 29 8.96 -0.48 -5.43
CA ILE A 29 7.60 0.03 -5.61
C ILE A 29 6.59 -1.12 -5.64
N PHE A 30 6.95 -2.28 -6.18
CA PHE A 30 6.10 -3.46 -6.17
C PHE A 30 5.83 -3.96 -4.76
N ASP A 31 6.81 -3.93 -3.86
CA ASP A 31 6.61 -4.29 -2.45
C ASP A 31 5.61 -3.33 -1.78
N PHE A 32 5.71 -2.02 -2.06
CA PHE A 32 4.74 -1.05 -1.56
C PHE A 32 3.33 -1.25 -2.13
N VAL A 33 3.20 -1.54 -3.43
CA VAL A 33 1.90 -1.83 -4.07
C VAL A 33 1.26 -3.06 -3.44
N GLN A 34 2.03 -4.14 -3.26
CA GLN A 34 1.58 -5.35 -2.58
C GLN A 34 1.15 -5.06 -1.14
N GLY A 35 1.94 -4.30 -0.39
CA GLY A 35 1.60 -3.87 0.97
C GLY A 35 0.28 -3.10 1.04
N ILE A 36 0.05 -2.16 0.11
CA ILE A 36 -1.20 -1.40 0.01
C ILE A 36 -2.38 -2.33 -0.29
N THR A 37 -2.25 -3.22 -1.28
CA THR A 37 -3.32 -4.16 -1.65
C THR A 37 -3.63 -5.14 -0.53
N ARG A 38 -2.61 -5.64 0.19
CA ARG A 38 -2.82 -6.49 1.38
C ARG A 38 -3.57 -5.74 2.48
N LEU A 39 -3.19 -4.49 2.78
CA LEU A 39 -3.89 -3.66 3.76
C LEU A 39 -5.32 -3.31 3.35
N ALA A 40 -5.58 -3.17 2.04
CA ALA A 40 -6.92 -2.90 1.52
C ALA A 40 -7.88 -4.08 1.77
N ARG A 41 -7.39 -5.32 1.74
CA ARG A 41 -8.20 -6.53 1.99
C ARG A 41 -8.80 -6.55 3.40
N ASP A 42 -8.17 -5.88 4.36
CA ASP A 42 -8.65 -5.79 5.74
C ASP A 42 -9.79 -4.75 5.90
N LYS A 43 -10.13 -4.00 4.85
CA LYS A 43 -11.24 -3.04 4.84
C LYS A 43 -12.56 -3.76 4.57
N THR A 44 -13.46 -3.70 5.55
CA THR A 44 -14.86 -4.17 5.39
C THR A 44 -15.66 -3.27 4.44
N GLN A 45 -15.42 -1.96 4.49
CA GLN A 45 -16.11 -0.98 3.63
C GLN A 45 -15.54 -0.99 2.21
N GLN A 46 -16.38 -1.35 1.25
CA GLN A 46 -16.01 -1.52 -0.16
C GLN A 46 -15.35 -0.28 -0.76
N ASP A 47 -15.93 0.90 -0.55
CA ASP A 47 -15.38 2.14 -1.10
C ASP A 47 -13.99 2.46 -0.55
N ALA A 48 -13.76 2.17 0.73
CA ALA A 48 -12.46 2.37 1.36
C ALA A 48 -11.41 1.38 0.82
N ARG A 49 -11.82 0.14 0.49
CA ARG A 49 -10.96 -0.83 -0.19
C ARG A 49 -10.59 -0.33 -1.59
N LEU A 50 -11.60 0.05 -2.39
CA LEU A 50 -11.42 0.51 -3.77
C LEU A 50 -10.57 1.77 -3.86
N ASP A 51 -10.73 2.73 -2.96
CA ASP A 51 -9.88 3.92 -2.90
C ASP A 51 -8.40 3.55 -2.64
N MET A 52 -8.15 2.63 -1.71
CA MET A 52 -6.80 2.19 -1.38
C MET A 52 -6.16 1.42 -2.54
N GLU A 53 -6.89 0.52 -3.19
CA GLU A 53 -6.45 -0.19 -4.40
C GLU A 53 -6.20 0.78 -5.57
N GLY A 54 -7.05 1.80 -5.74
CA GLY A 54 -6.87 2.84 -6.75
C GLY A 54 -5.60 3.66 -6.53
N ARG A 55 -5.25 3.96 -5.27
CA ARG A 55 -3.97 4.60 -4.93
C ARG A 55 -2.78 3.68 -5.20
N ALA A 56 -2.91 2.37 -4.96
CA ALA A 56 -1.88 1.37 -5.31
C ALA A 56 -1.66 1.31 -6.83
N LYS A 57 -2.73 1.32 -7.63
CA LYS A 57 -2.63 1.35 -9.09
C LYS A 57 -1.90 2.60 -9.59
N LYS A 58 -2.28 3.79 -9.12
CA LYS A 58 -1.60 5.05 -9.47
C LYS A 58 -0.12 5.07 -9.07
N LEU A 59 0.25 4.33 -8.03
CA LEU A 59 1.63 4.18 -7.58
C LEU A 59 2.45 3.34 -8.58
N LEU A 60 1.84 2.28 -9.10
CA LEU A 60 2.42 1.37 -10.09
C LEU A 60 2.54 2.02 -11.47
N ASP A 61 1.48 2.70 -11.92
CA ASP A 61 1.40 3.36 -13.24
C ASP A 61 2.45 4.47 -13.45
N ARG A 62 3.18 4.90 -12.40
CA ARG A 62 4.26 5.90 -12.48
C ARG A 62 5.63 5.29 -12.76
N VAL A 63 5.73 3.97 -12.83
CA VAL A 63 6.97 3.23 -13.08
C VAL A 63 6.99 2.60 -14.48
N GLY A 64 5.82 2.42 -15.09
CA GLY A 64 5.65 2.08 -16.51
C GLY A 64 5.52 3.32 -17.37
#